data_AF-A0A522WAZ7-F1
#
_entry.id   AF-A0A522WAZ7-F1
#
_cell.length_a   1.000
_cell.length_b   1.000
_cell.length_c   1.000
_cell.angle_alpha   90.00
_cell.angle_beta   90.00
_cell.angle_gamma   90.00
#
_symmetry.space_group_name_H-M   'P 1'
#
loop_
_entity.id
_entity.type
_entity.pdbx_description
1 polymer ?
#
loop_
_entity_poly.entity_id
_entity_poly.type
_entity_poly.pdbx_seq_one_letter_code
_entity_poly.pdbx_strand_id
1 'polypeptide(L)'
;MRSGGMNDLEERILRYANARWPNRDAKSVMKKLGEEFFELIEAEAKGDDAELMLEAADIAILLVDLVALKGGALKQWVRVKVEILEERLDAIESDARETINEELGG
;
A
#
# COMPACT_ATOMS: atom_id res chain seq x y z
N MET A 1 18.45 13.63 -18.22
CA MET A 1 17.44 13.40 -17.16
C MET A 1 16.83 12.03 -17.38
N ARG A 2 17.04 11.07 -16.47
CA ARG A 2 16.31 9.80 -16.51
C ARG A 2 15.03 10.00 -15.71
N SER A 3 13.88 9.95 -16.38
CA SER A 3 12.58 9.80 -15.73
C SER A 3 12.49 8.37 -15.18
N GLY A 4 13.14 8.11 -14.05
CA GLY A 4 13.01 6.84 -13.33
C GLY A 4 11.63 6.80 -12.69
N GLY A 5 10.63 6.35 -13.43
CA GLY A 5 9.26 6.17 -12.92
C GLY A 5 9.21 5.06 -11.86
N MET A 6 8.08 4.97 -11.16
CA MET A 6 7.78 3.97 -10.11
C MET A 6 8.10 2.50 -10.49
N ASN A 7 8.11 2.17 -11.79
CA ASN A 7 8.56 0.87 -12.29
C ASN A 7 10.04 0.59 -11.96
N ASP A 8 10.91 1.61 -11.95
CA ASP A 8 12.33 1.47 -11.57
C ASP A 8 12.48 1.11 -10.08
N LEU A 9 11.61 1.64 -9.21
CA LEU A 9 11.65 1.33 -7.78
C LEU A 9 11.15 -0.08 -7.49
N GLU A 10 10.01 -0.49 -8.07
CA GLU A 10 9.49 -1.86 -7.93
C GLU A 10 10.52 -2.88 -8.45
N GLU A 11 11.12 -2.64 -9.61
CA GLU A 11 12.18 -3.52 -10.16
C GLU A 11 13.39 -3.62 -9.22
N ARG A 12 13.83 -2.52 -8.62
CA ARG A 12 14.95 -2.52 -7.66
C ARG A 12 14.61 -3.28 -6.38
N ILE A 13 13.39 -3.12 -5.87
CA ILE A 13 12.89 -3.88 -4.72
C ILE A 13 12.91 -5.37 -5.03
N LEU A 14 12.34 -5.78 -6.17
CA LEU A 14 12.28 -7.19 -6.55
C LEU A 14 13.66 -7.79 -6.80
N ARG A 15 14.60 -7.02 -7.37
CA ARG A 15 16.00 -7.43 -7.49
C ARG A 15 16.63 -7.69 -6.12
N TYR A 16 16.41 -6.81 -5.14
CA TYR A 16 16.90 -7.01 -3.78
C TYR A 16 16.26 -8.23 -3.12
N ALA A 17 14.93 -8.35 -3.16
CA ALA A 17 14.20 -9.47 -2.56
C ALA A 17 14.63 -10.82 -3.15
N ASN A 18 14.82 -10.90 -4.47
CA ASN A 18 15.31 -12.12 -5.14
C ASN A 18 16.75 -12.48 -4.75
N ALA A 19 17.61 -11.49 -4.52
CA ALA A 19 18.99 -11.75 -4.09
C ALA A 19 19.06 -12.12 -2.60
N ARG A 20 18.31 -11.42 -1.75
CA ARG A 20 18.36 -11.57 -0.30
C ARG A 20 17.60 -12.82 0.18
N TRP A 21 16.48 -13.12 -0.46
CA TRP A 21 15.56 -14.17 -0.07
C TRP A 21 15.02 -14.94 -1.30
N PRO A 22 15.86 -15.76 -1.95
CA PRO A 22 15.56 -16.36 -3.25
C PRO A 22 14.43 -17.41 -3.24
N ASN A 23 14.23 -18.10 -2.11
CA ASN A 23 13.26 -19.21 -1.99
C ASN A 23 11.99 -18.81 -1.23
N ARG A 24 11.69 -17.52 -1.14
CA ARG A 24 10.49 -17.04 -0.44
C ARG A 24 9.23 -17.38 -1.20
N ASP A 25 8.17 -17.59 -0.45
CA ASP A 25 6.81 -17.73 -0.96
C ASP A 25 5.87 -16.70 -0.33
N ALA A 26 4.66 -16.60 -0.86
CA ALA A 26 3.68 -15.64 -0.36
C ALA A 26 3.35 -15.84 1.14
N LYS A 27 3.43 -17.08 1.66
CA LYS A 27 3.16 -17.35 3.07
C LYS A 27 4.26 -16.79 3.96
N SER A 28 5.51 -16.96 3.55
CA SER A 28 6.68 -16.44 4.27
C SER A 28 6.72 -14.92 4.26
N VAL A 29 6.37 -14.27 3.14
CA VAL A 29 6.25 -12.81 3.04
C VAL A 29 5.11 -12.28 3.91
N MET A 30 3.95 -12.95 3.92
CA MET A 30 2.84 -12.60 4.82
C MET A 30 3.21 -12.70 6.29
N LYS A 31 4.03 -13.68 6.67
CA LYS A 31 4.55 -13.77 8.04
C LYS A 31 5.42 -12.55 8.37
N LYS A 32 6.37 -12.20 7.49
CA LYS A 32 7.26 -11.06 7.71
C LYS A 32 6.48 -9.74 7.76
N LEU A 33 5.47 -9.56 6.90
CA LEU A 33 4.54 -8.42 6.99
C LEU A 33 3.94 -8.27 8.39
N GLY A 34 3.51 -9.38 9.00
CA GLY A 34 2.99 -9.36 10.37
C GLY A 34 4.02 -8.90 11.40
N GLU A 35 5.29 -9.31 11.25
CA GLU A 35 6.40 -8.87 12.11
C GLU A 35 6.65 -7.36 11.96
N GLU A 36 6.76 -6.85 10.73
CA GLU A 36 6.97 -5.40 10.47
C GLU A 36 5.82 -4.54 11.00
N PHE A 37 4.57 -5.04 10.95
CA PHE A 37 3.43 -4.32 11.54
C PHE A 37 3.55 -4.20 13.06
N PHE A 38 4.07 -5.22 13.75
CA PHE A 38 4.32 -5.13 15.19
C PHE A 38 5.46 -4.14 15.48
N GLU A 39 6.53 -4.17 14.69
CA GLU A 39 7.68 -3.26 14.81
C GLU A 39 7.23 -1.79 14.61
N LEU A 40 6.38 -1.53 13.61
CA LEU A 40 5.77 -0.22 13.38
C LEU A 40 4.95 0.28 14.58
N ILE A 41 4.12 -0.60 15.17
CA ILE A 41 3.32 -0.27 16.36
C ILE A 41 4.23 0.04 17.55
N GLU A 42 5.31 -0.72 17.73
CA GLU A 42 6.27 -0.47 18.79
C GLU A 42 7.01 0.86 18.61
N ALA A 43 7.37 1.23 17.38
CA ALA A 43 8.02 2.49 17.06
C ALA A 43 7.11 3.69 17.42
N GLU A 44 5.83 3.63 17.02
CA GLU A 44 4.82 4.64 17.41
C GLU A 44 4.69 4.75 18.93
N ALA A 45 4.60 3.61 19.63
CA ALA A 45 4.48 3.60 21.09
C ALA A 45 5.69 4.20 21.82
N LYS A 46 6.88 4.15 21.18
CA LYS A 46 8.11 4.75 21.69
C LYS A 46 8.26 6.24 21.29
N GLY A 47 7.42 6.74 20.39
CA GLY A 47 7.57 8.08 19.80
C GLY A 47 8.81 8.22 18.93
N ASP A 48 9.26 7.12 18.32
CA ASP A 48 10.44 7.10 17.46
C ASP A 48 10.02 7.23 15.99
N ASP A 49 9.83 8.48 15.54
CA ASP A 49 9.41 8.78 14.17
C ASP A 49 10.38 8.26 13.10
N ALA A 50 11.67 8.15 13.43
CA ALA A 50 12.67 7.67 12.47
C ALA A 50 12.47 6.17 12.22
N GLU A 51 12.33 5.39 13.29
CA GLU A 51 12.04 3.95 13.19
C GLU A 51 10.66 3.72 12.57
N LEU A 52 9.64 4.49 12.96
CA LEU A 52 8.30 4.41 12.39
C LEU A 52 8.32 4.50 10.86
N MET A 53 9.10 5.44 10.31
CA MET A 53 9.22 5.62 8.87
C MET A 53 9.99 4.48 8.19
N LEU A 54 10.93 3.82 8.88
CA LEU A 54 11.62 2.65 8.37
C LEU A 54 10.68 1.45 8.29
N GLU A 55 9.93 1.15 9.35
CA GLU A 55 9.03 -0.01 9.35
C GLU A 55 7.86 0.18 8.38
N ALA A 56 7.39 1.41 8.20
CA ALA A 56 6.41 1.72 7.16
C ALA A 56 6.97 1.44 5.75
N ALA A 57 8.25 1.70 5.53
CA ALA A 57 8.91 1.41 4.26
C ALA A 57 9.12 -0.10 4.06
N ASP A 58 9.48 -0.85 5.10
CA ASP A 58 9.66 -2.30 5.04
C ASP A 58 8.33 -3.02 4.74
N ILE A 59 7.22 -2.56 5.32
CA ILE A 59 5.88 -3.00 4.94
C ILE A 59 5.60 -2.73 3.45
N ALA A 60 5.90 -1.51 2.96
CA ALA A 60 5.67 -1.18 1.55
C ALA A 60 6.48 -2.07 0.60
N ILE A 61 7.73 -2.36 0.95
CA ILE A 61 8.63 -3.26 0.21
C ILE A 61 8.06 -4.68 0.15
N LEU A 62 7.60 -5.20 1.29
CA LEU A 62 7.02 -6.54 1.36
C LEU A 62 5.69 -6.65 0.61
N LEU A 63 4.90 -5.57 0.54
CA LEU A 63 3.68 -5.54 -0.28
C LEU A 63 3.98 -5.61 -1.77
N VAL A 64 5.02 -4.90 -2.25
CA VAL A 64 5.49 -5.02 -3.65
C VAL A 64 5.86 -6.47 -3.94
N ASP A 65 6.62 -7.08 -3.04
CA ASP A 65 7.09 -8.45 -3.18
C ASP A 65 5.95 -9.48 -3.17
N LEU A 66 5.00 -9.34 -2.24
CA LEU A 66 3.83 -10.20 -2.15
C LEU A 66 3.00 -10.17 -3.45
N VAL A 67 2.75 -8.99 -4.00
CA VAL A 67 2.00 -8.82 -5.24
C VAL A 67 2.76 -9.43 -6.42
N ALA A 68 4.08 -9.25 -6.49
CA ALA A 68 4.91 -9.86 -7.52
C ALA A 68 4.91 -11.40 -7.46
N LEU A 69 4.94 -12.00 -6.26
CA LEU A 69 4.81 -13.46 -6.07
C LEU A 69 3.45 -14.00 -6.53
N LYS A 70 2.43 -13.13 -6.66
CA LYS A 70 1.11 -13.47 -7.22
C LYS A 70 0.99 -13.12 -8.72
N GLY A 71 2.07 -12.68 -9.36
CA GLY A 71 2.10 -12.34 -10.78
C GLY A 71 1.54 -10.96 -11.12
N GLY A 72 1.42 -10.05 -10.14
CA GLY A 72 0.93 -8.69 -10.35
C GLY A 72 2.01 -7.61 -10.18
N ALA A 73 1.60 -6.35 -10.33
CA ALA A 73 2.38 -5.17 -9.97
C ALA A 73 1.60 -4.31 -8.96
N LEU A 74 2.21 -3.91 -7.84
CA LEU A 74 1.51 -3.23 -6.75
C LEU A 74 0.81 -1.96 -7.24
N LYS A 75 1.47 -1.15 -8.08
CA LYS A 75 0.87 0.04 -8.69
C LYS A 75 -0.45 -0.24 -9.42
N GLN A 76 -0.57 -1.36 -10.12
CA GLN A 76 -1.81 -1.71 -10.84
C GLN A 76 -2.93 -2.04 -9.86
N TRP A 77 -2.63 -2.81 -8.81
CA TRP A 77 -3.61 -3.16 -7.77
C TRP A 77 -4.08 -1.94 -6.96
N VAL A 78 -3.17 -1.04 -6.63
CA VAL A 78 -3.51 0.23 -5.97
C VAL A 78 -4.38 1.09 -6.87
N ARG A 79 -4.08 1.18 -8.17
CA ARG A 79 -4.93 1.91 -9.13
C ARG A 79 -6.36 1.38 -9.14
N VAL A 80 -6.54 0.07 -9.30
CA VAL A 80 -7.87 -0.56 -9.28
C VAL A 80 -8.61 -0.25 -7.97
N LYS A 81 -7.90 -0.27 -6.84
CA LYS A 81 -8.51 0.06 -5.55
C LYS A 81 -8.91 1.53 -5.45
N VAL A 82 -8.10 2.45 -5.99
CA VAL A 82 -8.40 3.89 -6.02
C VAL A 82 -9.63 4.17 -6.88
N GLU A 83 -9.73 3.59 -8.08
CA GLU A 83 -10.90 3.74 -8.96
C GLU A 83 -12.20 3.33 -8.23
N ILE A 84 -12.18 2.21 -7.49
CA ILE A 84 -13.32 1.76 -6.65
C ILE A 84 -13.62 2.75 -5.51
N LEU A 85 -12.61 3.41 -4.95
CA LEU A 85 -12.79 4.38 -3.86
C LEU A 85 -13.34 5.71 -4.39
N GLU A 86 -12.94 6.13 -5.59
CA GLU A 86 -13.49 7.31 -6.28
C GLU A 86 -14.97 7.11 -6.59
N GLU A 87 -15.37 5.96 -7.13
CA GLU A 87 -16.79 5.63 -7.35
C GLU A 87 -17.63 5.69 -6.05
N ARG A 88 -17.04 5.26 -4.92
CA ARG A 88 -17.70 5.33 -3.61
C ARG A 88 -17.79 6.75 -3.08
N LEU A 89 -16.79 7.57 -3.34
CA LEU A 89 -16.77 8.97 -2.93
C LEU A 89 -17.86 9.74 -3.69
N ASP A 90 -17.98 9.53 -5.00
CA ASP A 90 -19.01 10.14 -5.84
C ASP A 90 -20.42 9.79 -5.34
N ALA A 91 -20.65 8.55 -4.91
CA ALA A 91 -21.92 8.12 -4.33
C ALA A 91 -22.23 8.88 -3.02
N ILE A 92 -21.25 8.97 -2.11
CA ILE A 92 -21.41 9.73 -0.84
C ILE A 92 -21.71 11.20 -1.12
N GLU A 93 -21.03 11.81 -2.09
CA GLU A 93 -21.25 13.21 -2.46
C GLU A 93 -22.63 13.45 -3.11
N SER A 94 -23.11 12.49 -3.91
CA SER A 94 -24.45 12.54 -4.50
C SER A 94 -25.54 12.48 -3.42
N ASP A 95 -25.45 11.52 -2.51
CA ASP A 95 -26.40 11.34 -1.41
C ASP A 95 -26.47 12.60 -0.51
N ALA A 96 -25.32 13.21 -0.23
CA ALA A 96 -25.25 14.44 0.54
C ALA A 96 -25.94 15.63 -0.16
N ARG A 97 -25.82 15.73 -1.49
CA ARG A 97 -26.50 16.79 -2.28
C ARG A 97 -28.00 16.58 -2.34
N GLU A 98 -28.46 15.34 -2.48
CA GLU A 98 -29.89 15.01 -2.47
C GLU A 98 -30.51 15.37 -1.12
N THR A 99 -29.86 14.99 -0.02
CA THR A 99 -30.29 15.34 1.35
C THR A 99 -30.44 16.86 1.53
N ILE A 100 -29.44 17.65 1.10
CA ILE A 100 -29.48 19.11 1.20
C ILE A 100 -30.63 19.70 0.36
N ASN A 101 -30.85 19.17 -0.85
CA ASN A 101 -31.93 19.65 -1.72
C ASN A 101 -33.32 19.32 -1.17
N GLU A 102 -33.48 18.17 -0.50
CA GLU A 102 -34.72 17.80 0.21
C GLU A 102 -34.98 18.70 1.42
N GLU A 103 -33.94 19.07 2.18
CA GLU A 103 -34.07 19.94 3.36
C GLU A 103 -34.30 21.42 3.02
N LEU A 104 -33.79 21.90 1.88
CA LEU A 104 -33.91 23.31 1.45
C LEU A 104 -35.04 23.56 0.44
N GLY A 105 -35.55 22.50 -0.20
CA GLY A 105 -36.57 22.56 -1.25
C GLY A 105 -37.97 22.13 -0.83
N GLY A 106 -38.16 21.73 0.44
CA GLY A 106 -39.44 21.35 1.06
C GLY A 106 -40.08 22.44 1.90
#